data_AF-A0A9X8E2Y0-F1
#
_entry.id   AF-A0A9X8E2Y0-F1
#
_cell.length_a   1.000
_cell.length_b   1.000
_cell.length_c   1.000
_cell.angle_alpha   90.00
_cell.angle_beta   90.00
_cell.angle_gamma   90.00
#
_symmetry.space_group_name_H-M   'P 1'
#
loop_
_entity.id
_entity.type
_entity.pdbx_description
1 polymer ?
#
loop_
_entity_poly.entity_id
_entity_poly.type
_entity_poly.pdbx_seq_one_letter_code
_entity_poly.pdbx_strand_id
1 'polypeptide(L)'
;MSQEFDGAALPEPQDSPKKLIELVYFKYGQQAWTTQTSVVHDTALKIATLNDADLATIQHEIRWKWLSARHTKPPTKQTVWNYLTDDDEDARLGRLLYISWTGDPNVLHELVKYACDPVPRAGLTYRVKYRALQIVQQIADTFQLETETLIPDSMAVPLSELKQSCRLLVMFEELQHPHSLASFVKSDKESLVRGLWREHYHDPAVVILISELMVSYAIANDSLWHRVLQQMVSLAMFPTLFHLLRPLIRQFPSVDLKPFFEQTIRWPLQHMDKDIVPANVECILEEIVFLIQQCPFIQSLNVVDIVQLLHTMSTQFEMFSQYAVQSAFGIPQVAARTALLCHLCDTNHAYVVPIFEYLANLSPLDVVDADFFASYIVSHPQAQQTLVQSVYGQRYCEWIARRPDTSAMDHALAFLYVFFKGFILTGACLNDDVVVAGWNTAGSTTRTT
;
A
#
# COMPACT_ATOMS: atom_id res chain seq x y z
N MET A 1 45.82 -33.28 -2.50
CA MET A 1 45.06 -33.13 -1.26
C MET A 1 43.59 -33.26 -1.62
N SER A 2 43.08 -34.47 -1.43
CA SER A 2 41.69 -34.83 -1.61
C SER A 2 40.91 -34.26 -0.43
N GLN A 3 39.99 -33.33 -0.68
CA GLN A 3 38.94 -33.02 0.29
C GLN A 3 37.77 -33.94 -0.03
N GLU A 4 37.69 -35.00 0.77
CA GLU A 4 36.50 -35.82 0.92
C GLU A 4 35.34 -34.91 1.30
N PHE A 5 34.38 -34.79 0.39
CA PHE A 5 33.09 -34.21 0.72
C PHE A 5 32.38 -35.20 1.62
N ASP A 6 32.25 -34.80 2.88
CA ASP A 6 31.55 -35.54 3.93
C ASP A 6 30.13 -35.86 3.43
N GLY A 7 29.81 -37.14 3.42
CA GLY A 7 28.57 -37.67 2.90
C GLY A 7 27.38 -37.20 3.72
N ALA A 8 26.84 -36.02 3.41
CA ALA A 8 25.45 -35.73 3.73
C ALA A 8 24.61 -36.77 2.98
N ALA A 9 23.89 -37.60 3.74
CA ALA A 9 22.95 -38.54 3.17
C ALA A 9 22.03 -37.79 2.19
N LEU A 10 22.03 -38.21 0.93
CA LEU A 10 21.05 -37.75 -0.05
C LEU A 10 19.65 -38.00 0.56
N PRO A 11 18.72 -37.02 0.49
CA PRO A 11 17.37 -37.24 0.94
C PRO A 11 16.82 -38.51 0.29
N GLU A 12 16.21 -39.38 1.09
CA GLU A 12 15.67 -40.66 0.61
C GLU A 12 14.77 -40.46 -0.63
N PRO A 13 14.78 -41.40 -1.59
CA PRO A 13 13.93 -41.34 -2.78
C PRO A 13 12.49 -41.71 -2.41
N GLN A 14 11.78 -40.82 -1.71
CA GLN A 14 10.36 -41.04 -1.34
C GLN A 14 9.41 -39.94 -1.83
N ASP A 15 9.92 -38.83 -2.37
CA ASP A 15 9.07 -37.80 -2.93
C ASP A 15 8.86 -38.01 -4.43
N SER A 16 7.62 -38.37 -4.81
CA SER A 16 7.18 -38.45 -6.21
C SER A 16 7.58 -37.17 -6.98
N PRO A 17 7.95 -37.26 -8.27
CA PRO A 17 8.38 -36.10 -9.07
C PRO A 17 7.39 -34.92 -9.00
N LYS A 18 6.09 -35.22 -8.93
CA LYS A 18 5.02 -34.24 -8.71
C LYS A 18 5.20 -33.40 -7.43
N LYS A 19 5.53 -34.02 -6.30
CA LYS A 19 5.74 -33.32 -5.02
C LYS A 19 6.95 -32.39 -5.07
N LEU A 20 8.04 -32.85 -5.69
CA LEU A 20 9.26 -32.04 -5.84
C LEU A 20 8.99 -30.82 -6.74
N ILE A 21 8.33 -31.03 -7.88
CA ILE A 21 7.94 -29.94 -8.78
C ILE A 21 6.99 -28.97 -8.08
N GLU A 22 5.98 -29.47 -7.35
CA GLU A 22 5.07 -28.62 -6.57
C GLU A 22 5.82 -27.79 -5.53
N LEU A 23 6.78 -28.39 -4.79
CA LEU A 23 7.59 -27.68 -3.80
C LEU A 23 8.42 -26.55 -4.42
N VAL A 24 9.00 -26.79 -5.61
CA VAL A 24 9.78 -25.80 -6.34
C VAL A 24 8.92 -24.60 -6.74
N TYR A 25 7.75 -24.82 -7.35
CA TYR A 25 6.82 -23.73 -7.65
C TYR A 25 6.27 -23.05 -6.39
N PHE A 26 5.97 -23.82 -5.35
CA PHE A 26 5.41 -23.29 -4.10
C PHE A 26 6.38 -22.34 -3.41
N LYS A 27 7.68 -22.69 -3.39
CA LYS A 27 8.71 -21.93 -2.67
C LYS A 27 9.24 -20.74 -3.48
N TYR A 28 9.35 -20.88 -4.81
CA TYR A 28 10.06 -19.91 -5.64
C TYR A 28 9.18 -19.25 -6.72
N GLY A 29 7.96 -19.74 -6.97
CA GLY A 29 7.13 -19.28 -8.08
C GLY A 29 6.74 -17.80 -8.00
N GLN A 30 6.38 -17.30 -6.80
CA GLN A 30 6.01 -15.88 -6.63
C GLN A 30 7.20 -14.96 -6.93
N GLN A 31 8.37 -15.24 -6.35
CA GLN A 31 9.58 -14.46 -6.62
C GLN A 31 10.00 -14.55 -8.09
N ALA A 32 9.83 -15.73 -8.70
CA ALA A 32 10.17 -15.94 -10.10
C ALA A 32 9.23 -15.16 -11.04
N TRP A 33 7.96 -14.99 -10.67
CA TRP A 33 7.04 -14.07 -11.36
C TRP A 33 7.51 -12.62 -11.23
N THR A 34 7.83 -12.15 -10.03
CA THR A 34 8.29 -10.77 -9.80
C THR A 34 9.56 -10.45 -10.60
N THR A 35 10.48 -11.40 -10.69
CA THR A 35 11.76 -11.25 -11.40
C THR A 35 11.71 -11.69 -12.86
N GLN A 36 10.57 -12.18 -13.34
CA GLN A 36 10.34 -12.68 -14.69
C GLN A 36 11.43 -13.66 -15.17
N THR A 37 11.82 -14.60 -14.32
CA THR A 37 12.90 -15.58 -14.60
C THR A 37 12.35 -16.97 -14.96
N SER A 38 13.00 -17.68 -15.88
CA SER A 38 12.62 -19.06 -16.28
C SER A 38 13.15 -20.16 -15.35
N VAL A 39 14.04 -19.81 -14.39
CA VAL A 39 14.83 -20.80 -13.62
C VAL A 39 13.96 -21.85 -12.91
N VAL A 40 12.79 -21.45 -12.41
CA VAL A 40 11.87 -22.37 -11.72
C VAL A 40 11.21 -23.33 -12.73
N HIS A 41 10.82 -22.85 -13.92
CA HIS A 41 10.38 -23.73 -15.02
C HIS A 41 11.48 -24.69 -15.47
N ASP A 42 12.71 -24.20 -15.65
CA ASP A 42 13.87 -25.00 -16.09
C ASP A 42 14.20 -26.08 -15.06
N THR A 43 14.08 -25.76 -13.78
CA THR A 43 14.28 -26.73 -12.68
C THR A 43 13.17 -27.77 -12.66
N ALA A 44 11.91 -27.38 -12.81
CA ALA A 44 10.79 -28.31 -12.90
C ALA A 44 10.93 -29.25 -14.11
N LEU A 45 11.37 -28.74 -15.26
CA LEU A 45 11.66 -29.53 -16.45
C LEU A 45 12.78 -30.55 -16.20
N LYS A 46 13.88 -30.15 -15.56
CA LYS A 46 14.96 -31.09 -15.20
C LYS A 46 14.45 -32.21 -14.28
N ILE A 47 13.64 -31.89 -13.28
CA ILE A 47 13.06 -32.90 -12.37
C ILE A 47 12.15 -33.85 -13.16
N ALA A 48 11.29 -33.33 -14.03
CA ALA A 48 10.39 -34.13 -14.85
C ALA A 48 11.16 -35.09 -15.78
N THR A 49 12.17 -34.59 -16.50
CA THR A 49 13.01 -35.38 -17.40
C THR A 49 13.79 -36.48 -16.67
N LEU A 50 14.34 -36.19 -15.48
CA LEU A 50 15.07 -37.19 -14.68
C LEU A 50 14.19 -38.32 -14.16
N ASN A 51 12.88 -38.10 -14.07
CA ASN A 51 11.91 -39.05 -13.53
C ASN A 51 10.95 -39.61 -14.58
N ASP A 52 11.20 -39.35 -15.88
CA ASP A 52 10.32 -39.74 -17.00
C ASP A 52 8.85 -39.36 -16.78
N ALA A 53 8.63 -38.15 -16.26
CA ALA A 53 7.30 -37.66 -15.89
C ALA A 53 6.83 -36.57 -16.86
N ASP A 54 5.53 -36.55 -17.16
CA ASP A 54 4.93 -35.50 -17.98
C ASP A 54 4.76 -34.20 -17.17
N LEU A 55 5.62 -33.22 -17.46
CA LEU A 55 5.59 -31.91 -16.82
C LEU A 55 4.25 -31.19 -17.06
N ALA A 56 3.66 -31.31 -18.25
CA ALA A 56 2.43 -30.59 -18.60
C ALA A 56 1.26 -31.08 -17.75
N THR A 57 1.10 -32.40 -17.63
CA THR A 57 0.10 -33.00 -16.72
C THR A 57 0.34 -32.60 -15.27
N ILE A 58 1.59 -32.63 -14.78
CA ILE A 58 1.91 -32.23 -13.40
C ILE A 58 1.58 -30.75 -13.16
N GLN A 59 1.95 -29.85 -14.08
CA GLN A 59 1.65 -28.42 -13.98
C GLN A 59 0.14 -28.16 -13.98
N HIS A 60 -0.62 -28.86 -14.83
CA HIS A 60 -2.08 -28.78 -14.87
C HIS A 60 -2.69 -29.20 -13.52
N GLU A 61 -2.25 -30.32 -12.94
CA GLU A 61 -2.75 -30.79 -11.65
C GLU A 61 -2.42 -29.83 -10.49
N ILE A 62 -1.20 -29.25 -10.47
CA ILE A 62 -0.81 -28.26 -9.47
C ILE A 62 -1.64 -26.98 -9.64
N ARG A 63 -1.79 -26.50 -10.88
CA ARG A 63 -2.59 -25.31 -11.19
C ARG A 63 -4.04 -25.51 -10.75
N TRP A 64 -4.65 -26.65 -11.07
CA TRP A 64 -6.01 -26.97 -10.63
C TRP A 64 -6.13 -27.01 -9.11
N LYS A 65 -5.18 -27.64 -8.41
CA LYS A 65 -5.13 -27.68 -6.94
C LYS A 65 -5.11 -26.28 -6.33
N TRP A 66 -4.31 -25.37 -6.87
CA TRP A 66 -4.18 -24.00 -6.35
C TRP A 66 -5.34 -23.10 -6.77
N LEU A 67 -5.88 -23.28 -7.98
CA LEU A 67 -7.09 -22.59 -8.44
C LEU A 67 -8.30 -22.94 -7.57
N SER A 68 -8.48 -24.21 -7.24
CA SER A 68 -9.60 -24.74 -6.44
C SER A 68 -9.39 -24.69 -4.92
N ALA A 69 -8.23 -24.21 -4.46
CA ALA A 69 -7.93 -24.10 -3.05
C ALA A 69 -8.97 -23.23 -2.33
N ARG A 70 -9.55 -23.75 -1.25
CA ARG A 70 -10.51 -22.98 -0.45
C ARG A 70 -9.80 -21.80 0.22
N HIS A 71 -10.55 -20.73 0.41
CA HIS A 71 -10.09 -19.63 1.23
C HIS A 71 -10.11 -20.04 2.69
N THR A 72 -9.00 -19.83 3.37
CA THR A 72 -8.93 -19.87 4.83
C THR A 72 -9.77 -18.73 5.35
N LYS A 73 -10.72 -19.00 6.25
CA LYS A 73 -11.50 -17.91 6.86
C LYS A 73 -10.52 -16.88 7.41
N PRO A 74 -10.72 -15.58 7.13
CA PRO A 74 -9.84 -14.58 7.68
C PRO A 74 -9.87 -14.70 9.22
N PRO A 75 -8.76 -14.35 9.90
CA PRO A 75 -8.70 -14.44 11.34
C PRO A 75 -9.89 -13.69 11.97
N THR A 76 -10.46 -14.26 13.03
CA THR A 76 -11.65 -13.76 13.74
C THR A 76 -11.52 -12.34 14.29
N LYS A 77 -10.34 -11.74 14.26
CA LYS A 77 -10.08 -10.34 14.60
C LYS A 77 -9.30 -9.68 13.45
N GLN A 78 -10.02 -9.13 12.47
CA GLN A 78 -9.42 -8.23 11.50
C GLN A 78 -9.16 -6.88 12.18
N THR A 79 -7.95 -6.35 12.02
CA THR A 79 -7.58 -4.98 12.41
C THR A 79 -7.22 -4.21 11.14
N VAL A 80 -7.27 -2.88 11.18
CA VAL A 80 -6.78 -2.03 10.06
C VAL A 80 -5.34 -2.41 9.68
N TRP A 81 -4.54 -2.75 10.68
CA TRP A 81 -3.12 -3.08 10.57
C TRP A 81 -2.83 -4.44 9.91
N ASN A 82 -3.81 -5.35 9.90
CA ASN A 82 -3.72 -6.67 9.29
C ASN A 82 -4.74 -6.85 8.16
N TYR A 83 -5.36 -5.76 7.70
CA TYR A 83 -6.38 -5.81 6.66
C TYR A 83 -5.78 -6.00 5.27
N LEU A 84 -4.52 -5.58 5.08
CA LEU A 84 -3.97 -5.33 3.76
C LEU A 84 -3.42 -6.54 3.01
N THR A 85 -3.30 -7.71 3.63
CA THR A 85 -2.92 -8.90 2.87
C THR A 85 -3.56 -10.15 3.46
N ASP A 86 -4.40 -10.80 2.66
CA ASP A 86 -4.38 -12.27 2.68
C ASP A 86 -3.06 -12.64 1.97
N ASP A 87 -1.93 -12.52 2.69
CA ASP A 87 -0.58 -12.81 2.18
C ASP A 87 -0.58 -14.17 1.46
N ASP A 88 -1.43 -15.09 1.92
CA ASP A 88 -1.66 -16.39 1.31
C ASP A 88 -2.34 -16.34 -0.07
N GLU A 89 -3.31 -15.45 -0.30
CA GLU A 89 -4.03 -15.34 -1.58
C GLU A 89 -3.20 -14.59 -2.63
N ASP A 90 -2.53 -13.49 -2.27
CA ASP A 90 -1.66 -12.78 -3.20
C ASP A 90 -0.43 -13.60 -3.56
N ALA A 91 0.20 -14.27 -2.59
CA ALA A 91 1.27 -15.21 -2.88
C ALA A 91 0.78 -16.39 -3.72
N ARG A 92 -0.44 -16.88 -3.49
CA ARG A 92 -1.06 -17.93 -4.32
C ARG A 92 -1.32 -17.44 -5.74
N LEU A 93 -1.82 -16.22 -5.91
CA LEU A 93 -2.03 -15.63 -7.23
C LEU A 93 -0.70 -15.46 -7.97
N GLY A 94 0.35 -14.96 -7.31
CA GLY A 94 1.69 -14.87 -7.89
C GLY A 94 2.24 -16.21 -8.35
N ARG A 95 2.05 -17.27 -7.55
CA ARG A 95 2.41 -18.65 -7.92
C ARG A 95 1.58 -19.20 -9.08
N LEU A 96 0.28 -18.90 -9.08
CA LEU A 96 -0.66 -19.28 -10.15
C LEU A 96 -0.32 -18.59 -11.48
N LEU A 97 0.06 -17.31 -11.43
CA LEU A 97 0.52 -16.55 -12.58
C LEU A 97 1.78 -17.20 -13.16
N TYR A 98 2.78 -17.45 -12.31
CA TYR A 98 4.02 -18.07 -12.76
C TYR A 98 3.82 -19.45 -13.40
N ILE A 99 3.12 -20.37 -12.72
CA ILE A 99 2.88 -21.72 -13.28
C ILE A 99 1.98 -21.70 -14.54
N SER A 100 1.29 -20.59 -14.80
CA SER A 100 0.49 -20.37 -16.01
C SER A 100 1.27 -19.64 -17.11
N TRP A 101 2.43 -19.07 -16.81
CA TRP A 101 3.27 -18.30 -17.72
C TRP A 101 4.25 -19.21 -18.49
N THR A 102 3.72 -20.17 -19.24
CA THR A 102 4.53 -21.15 -19.99
C THR A 102 4.70 -20.82 -21.47
N GLY A 103 3.99 -19.81 -21.98
CA GLY A 103 3.92 -19.51 -23.42
C GLY A 103 3.04 -20.48 -24.23
N ASP A 104 2.45 -21.50 -23.59
CA ASP A 104 1.51 -22.43 -24.23
C ASP A 104 0.10 -21.80 -24.31
N PRO A 105 -0.46 -21.54 -25.51
CA PRO A 105 -1.79 -20.99 -25.66
C PRO A 105 -2.89 -21.83 -25.02
N ASN A 106 -2.70 -23.15 -24.92
CA ASN A 106 -3.70 -24.06 -24.34
C ASN A 106 -3.98 -23.74 -22.88
N VAL A 107 -2.97 -23.28 -22.14
CA VAL A 107 -3.11 -22.84 -20.74
C VAL A 107 -4.10 -21.69 -20.64
N LEU A 108 -3.97 -20.70 -21.51
CA LEU A 108 -4.85 -19.55 -21.52
C LEU A 108 -6.28 -19.94 -21.92
N HIS A 109 -6.43 -20.77 -22.95
CA HIS A 109 -7.74 -21.30 -23.37
C HIS A 109 -8.45 -22.10 -22.27
N GLU A 110 -7.70 -22.90 -21.51
CA GLU A 110 -8.21 -23.66 -20.38
C GLU A 110 -8.73 -22.74 -19.26
N LEU A 111 -7.96 -21.70 -18.91
CA LEU A 111 -8.34 -20.71 -17.90
C LEU A 111 -9.59 -19.92 -18.33
N VAL A 112 -9.66 -19.51 -19.60
CA VAL A 112 -10.86 -18.88 -20.18
C VAL A 112 -12.07 -19.79 -20.07
N LYS A 113 -11.92 -21.08 -20.38
CA LYS A 113 -12.99 -22.07 -20.29
C LYS A 113 -13.50 -22.20 -18.84
N TYR A 114 -12.62 -22.19 -17.85
CA TYR A 114 -13.04 -22.18 -16.44
C TYR A 114 -13.78 -20.90 -16.08
N ALA A 115 -13.23 -19.75 -16.45
CA ALA A 115 -13.81 -18.44 -16.16
C ALA A 115 -15.22 -18.26 -16.75
N CYS A 116 -15.44 -18.75 -17.98
CA CYS A 116 -16.67 -18.56 -18.74
C CYS A 116 -17.67 -19.71 -18.60
N ASP A 117 -17.40 -20.71 -17.75
CA ASP A 117 -18.35 -21.79 -17.51
C ASP A 117 -19.64 -21.18 -16.90
N PRO A 118 -20.82 -21.39 -17.51
CA PRO A 118 -22.05 -20.73 -17.06
C PRO A 118 -22.57 -21.27 -15.72
N VAL A 119 -22.13 -22.44 -15.26
CA VAL A 119 -22.72 -23.14 -14.10
C VAL A 119 -21.67 -23.40 -13.03
N PRO A 120 -21.88 -22.92 -11.79
CA PRO A 120 -21.08 -23.40 -10.66
C PRO A 120 -21.35 -24.90 -10.45
N ARG A 121 -20.30 -25.71 -10.47
CA ARG A 121 -20.37 -27.16 -10.21
C ARG A 121 -19.28 -27.57 -9.23
N ALA A 122 -19.36 -28.77 -8.68
CA ALA A 122 -18.38 -29.26 -7.70
C ALA A 122 -16.94 -29.06 -8.21
N GLY A 123 -16.16 -28.25 -7.51
CA GLY A 123 -14.78 -27.91 -7.87
C GLY A 123 -14.61 -26.65 -8.74
N LEU A 124 -15.66 -26.13 -9.37
CA LEU A 124 -15.64 -24.92 -10.22
C LEU A 124 -16.53 -23.81 -9.62
N THR A 125 -16.10 -23.29 -8.47
CA THR A 125 -16.76 -22.19 -7.73
C THR A 125 -16.47 -20.83 -8.37
N TYR A 126 -17.19 -19.77 -7.98
CA TYR A 126 -16.84 -18.42 -8.46
C TYR A 126 -15.44 -17.99 -8.05
N ARG A 127 -14.89 -18.54 -6.96
CA ARG A 127 -13.50 -18.30 -6.57
C ARG A 127 -12.51 -18.82 -7.62
N VAL A 128 -12.75 -20.01 -8.16
CA VAL A 128 -11.94 -20.55 -9.26
C VAL A 128 -12.05 -19.66 -10.49
N LYS A 129 -13.28 -19.25 -10.84
CA LYS A 129 -13.54 -18.36 -11.99
C LYS A 129 -12.85 -17.00 -11.82
N TYR A 130 -12.93 -16.42 -10.63
CA TYR A 130 -12.31 -15.15 -10.30
C TYR A 130 -10.78 -15.23 -10.41
N ARG A 131 -10.14 -16.25 -9.84
CA ARG A 131 -8.69 -16.48 -9.98
C ARG A 131 -8.29 -16.69 -11.43
N ALA A 132 -9.05 -17.50 -12.17
CA ALA A 132 -8.79 -17.72 -13.60
C ALA A 132 -8.85 -16.39 -14.37
N LEU A 133 -9.84 -15.54 -14.11
CA LEU A 133 -9.95 -14.21 -14.73
C LEU A 133 -8.79 -13.28 -14.34
N GLN A 134 -8.32 -13.33 -13.09
CA GLN A 134 -7.13 -12.57 -12.68
C GLN A 134 -5.89 -13.00 -13.47
N ILE A 135 -5.69 -14.32 -13.64
CA ILE A 135 -4.55 -14.87 -14.40
C ILE A 135 -4.68 -14.51 -15.88
N VAL A 136 -5.85 -14.74 -16.50
CA VAL A 136 -6.12 -14.41 -17.91
C VAL A 136 -5.81 -12.94 -18.17
N GLN A 137 -6.31 -12.04 -17.32
CA GLN A 137 -6.07 -10.61 -17.47
C GLN A 137 -4.59 -10.26 -17.39
N GLN A 138 -3.88 -10.72 -16.35
CA GLN A 138 -2.47 -10.35 -16.18
C GLN A 138 -1.57 -10.96 -17.26
N ILE A 139 -1.83 -12.19 -17.71
CA ILE A 139 -1.11 -12.78 -18.83
C ILE A 139 -1.39 -11.99 -20.11
N ALA A 140 -2.65 -11.63 -20.37
CA ALA A 140 -3.01 -10.81 -21.52
C ALA A 140 -2.31 -9.45 -21.48
N ASP A 141 -2.30 -8.77 -20.33
CA ASP A 141 -1.61 -7.49 -20.15
C ASP A 141 -0.09 -7.62 -20.38
N THR A 142 0.52 -8.70 -19.87
CA THR A 142 1.96 -8.99 -20.02
C THR A 142 2.35 -9.21 -21.48
N PHE A 143 1.50 -9.90 -22.25
CA PHE A 143 1.72 -10.19 -23.67
C PHE A 143 1.05 -9.19 -24.61
N GLN A 144 0.45 -8.12 -24.09
CA GLN A 144 -0.30 -7.12 -24.85
C GLN A 144 -1.39 -7.73 -25.76
N LEU A 145 -2.06 -8.77 -25.27
CA LEU A 145 -3.15 -9.44 -25.98
C LEU A 145 -4.45 -8.66 -25.81
N GLU A 146 -5.25 -8.63 -26.87
CA GLU A 146 -6.59 -8.04 -26.83
C GLU A 146 -7.52 -8.92 -25.97
N THR A 147 -7.79 -8.49 -24.74
CA THR A 147 -8.60 -9.25 -23.77
C THR A 147 -10.02 -9.56 -24.26
N GLU A 148 -10.58 -8.74 -25.14
CA GLU A 148 -11.90 -8.93 -25.76
C GLU A 148 -11.94 -10.18 -26.66
N THR A 149 -10.82 -10.54 -27.29
CA THR A 149 -10.73 -11.73 -28.15
C THR A 149 -10.66 -13.04 -27.35
N LEU A 150 -10.35 -12.96 -26.05
CA LEU A 150 -10.18 -14.11 -25.18
C LEU A 150 -11.51 -14.60 -24.60
N ILE A 151 -12.49 -13.72 -24.41
CA ILE A 151 -13.78 -14.07 -23.81
C ILE A 151 -14.77 -14.45 -24.92
N PRO A 152 -15.48 -15.59 -24.82
CA PRO A 152 -16.50 -15.95 -25.80
C PRO A 152 -17.63 -14.92 -25.87
N ASP A 153 -18.09 -14.58 -27.08
CA ASP A 153 -19.21 -13.68 -27.33
C ASP A 153 -20.50 -14.05 -26.56
N SER A 154 -20.66 -15.34 -26.24
CA SER A 154 -21.79 -15.86 -25.47
C SER A 154 -21.90 -15.29 -24.06
N MET A 155 -20.82 -14.73 -23.50
CA MET A 155 -20.85 -14.09 -22.18
C MET A 155 -21.58 -12.75 -22.20
N ALA A 156 -21.61 -12.07 -23.34
CA ALA A 156 -22.29 -10.78 -23.55
C ALA A 156 -21.89 -9.66 -22.56
N VAL A 157 -20.75 -9.77 -21.88
CA VAL A 157 -20.16 -8.76 -20.97
C VAL A 157 -18.64 -8.71 -21.15
N PRO A 158 -18.00 -7.55 -20.94
CA PRO A 158 -16.55 -7.43 -21.01
C PRO A 158 -15.86 -8.19 -19.86
N LEU A 159 -14.57 -8.51 -20.05
CA LEU A 159 -13.75 -9.24 -19.07
C LEU A 159 -13.73 -8.54 -17.70
N SER A 160 -13.69 -7.21 -17.68
CA SER A 160 -13.70 -6.41 -16.45
C SER A 160 -14.99 -6.59 -15.64
N GLU A 161 -16.15 -6.54 -16.30
CA GLU A 161 -17.45 -6.75 -15.67
C GLU A 161 -17.61 -8.20 -15.20
N LEU A 162 -17.15 -9.18 -16.00
CA LEU A 162 -17.17 -10.59 -15.62
C LEU A 162 -16.32 -10.85 -14.38
N LYS A 163 -15.11 -10.28 -14.33
CA LYS A 163 -14.20 -10.36 -13.19
C LYS A 163 -14.80 -9.74 -11.93
N GLN A 164 -15.38 -8.53 -12.05
CA GLN A 164 -16.07 -7.86 -10.96
C GLN A 164 -17.25 -8.68 -10.44
N SER A 165 -18.07 -9.22 -11.37
CA SER A 165 -19.22 -10.04 -11.02
C SER A 165 -18.80 -11.32 -10.30
N CYS A 166 -17.78 -12.01 -10.80
CA CYS A 166 -17.22 -13.20 -10.14
C CYS A 166 -16.68 -12.87 -8.75
N ARG A 167 -15.97 -11.74 -8.56
CA ARG A 167 -15.47 -11.31 -7.24
C ARG A 167 -16.61 -11.21 -6.21
N LEU A 168 -17.69 -10.52 -6.58
CA LEU A 168 -18.85 -10.35 -5.70
C LEU A 168 -19.59 -11.67 -5.47
N LEU A 169 -19.69 -12.51 -6.50
CA LEU A 169 -20.32 -13.82 -6.40
C LEU A 169 -19.53 -14.81 -5.51
N VAL A 170 -18.21 -14.63 -5.35
CA VAL A 170 -17.45 -15.34 -4.30
C VAL A 170 -18.04 -15.04 -2.92
N MET A 171 -18.29 -13.77 -2.62
CA MET A 171 -18.84 -13.36 -1.32
C MET A 171 -20.24 -13.92 -1.11
N PHE A 172 -21.09 -13.90 -2.15
CA PHE A 172 -22.40 -14.54 -2.11
C PHE A 172 -22.33 -16.06 -1.83
N GLU A 173 -21.41 -16.79 -2.48
CA GLU A 173 -21.18 -18.21 -2.22
C GLU A 173 -20.74 -18.47 -0.78
N GLU A 174 -19.83 -17.65 -0.24
CA GLU A 174 -19.30 -17.80 1.12
C GLU A 174 -20.34 -17.52 2.19
N LEU A 175 -21.22 -16.54 1.94
CA LEU A 175 -22.34 -16.19 2.80
C LEU A 175 -23.54 -17.13 2.68
N GLN A 176 -23.46 -18.18 1.84
CA GLN A 176 -24.57 -19.10 1.57
C GLN A 176 -25.82 -18.41 1.00
N HIS A 177 -25.61 -17.35 0.21
CA HIS A 177 -26.65 -16.66 -0.59
C HIS A 177 -26.35 -16.81 -2.09
N PRO A 178 -26.29 -18.03 -2.65
CA PRO A 178 -25.77 -18.24 -4.00
C PRO A 178 -26.65 -17.59 -5.08
N HIS A 179 -26.00 -16.87 -6.00
CA HIS A 179 -26.61 -16.34 -7.22
C HIS A 179 -25.96 -16.94 -8.47
N SER A 180 -26.75 -17.15 -9.53
CA SER A 180 -26.17 -17.48 -10.83
C SER A 180 -25.61 -16.24 -11.50
N LEU A 181 -24.51 -16.36 -12.23
CA LEU A 181 -23.86 -15.25 -12.95
C LEU A 181 -24.85 -14.57 -13.90
N ALA A 182 -25.60 -15.37 -14.68
CA ALA A 182 -26.58 -14.86 -15.62
C ALA A 182 -27.69 -14.02 -14.94
N SER A 183 -28.16 -14.45 -13.76
CA SER A 183 -29.14 -13.68 -13.00
C SER A 183 -28.51 -12.46 -12.34
N PHE A 184 -27.28 -12.58 -11.87
CA PHE A 184 -26.56 -11.52 -11.19
C PHE A 184 -26.25 -10.38 -12.16
N VAL A 185 -25.71 -10.65 -13.35
CA VAL A 185 -25.43 -9.61 -14.36
C VAL A 185 -26.71 -8.84 -14.70
N LYS A 186 -27.82 -9.54 -14.95
CA LYS A 186 -29.10 -8.94 -15.37
C LYS A 186 -29.88 -8.23 -14.25
N SER A 187 -29.52 -8.43 -12.99
CA SER A 187 -30.28 -7.86 -11.87
C SER A 187 -30.06 -6.36 -11.72
N ASP A 188 -31.08 -5.65 -11.22
CA ASP A 188 -30.91 -4.31 -10.69
C ASP A 188 -30.14 -4.39 -9.36
N LYS A 189 -28.91 -3.83 -9.37
CA LYS A 189 -27.99 -3.91 -8.24
C LYS A 189 -28.47 -3.10 -7.06
N GLU A 190 -29.15 -1.97 -7.29
CA GLU A 190 -29.70 -1.16 -6.20
C GLU A 190 -30.84 -1.90 -5.48
N SER A 191 -31.75 -2.52 -6.25
CA SER A 191 -32.80 -3.37 -5.67
C SER A 191 -32.24 -4.59 -4.94
N LEU A 192 -31.19 -5.23 -5.48
CA LEU A 192 -30.49 -6.34 -4.82
C LEU A 192 -29.91 -5.91 -3.48
N VAL A 193 -29.21 -4.77 -3.44
CA VAL A 193 -28.64 -4.21 -2.21
C VAL A 193 -29.74 -3.88 -1.20
N ARG A 194 -30.85 -3.27 -1.62
CA ARG A 194 -32.00 -2.98 -0.74
C ARG A 194 -32.61 -4.25 -0.15
N GLY A 195 -32.70 -5.32 -0.94
CA GLY A 195 -33.17 -6.63 -0.49
C GLY A 195 -32.27 -7.20 0.61
N LEU A 196 -30.95 -7.26 0.35
CA LEU A 196 -29.94 -7.70 1.32
C LEU A 196 -29.99 -6.86 2.60
N TRP A 197 -30.08 -5.53 2.47
CA TRP A 197 -30.16 -4.62 3.61
C TRP A 197 -31.37 -4.93 4.49
N ARG A 198 -32.55 -5.07 3.90
CA ARG A 198 -33.80 -5.30 4.66
C ARG A 198 -33.74 -6.59 5.49
N GLU A 199 -33.09 -7.63 4.98
CA GLU A 199 -33.13 -8.97 5.57
C GLU A 199 -31.91 -9.28 6.45
N HIS A 200 -30.77 -8.65 6.18
CA HIS A 200 -29.47 -9.08 6.72
C HIS A 200 -28.57 -7.96 7.24
N TYR A 201 -29.07 -6.73 7.47
CA TYR A 201 -28.25 -5.61 7.98
C TYR A 201 -27.54 -5.85 9.32
N HIS A 202 -27.96 -6.86 10.08
CA HIS A 202 -27.33 -7.23 11.35
C HIS A 202 -26.06 -8.08 11.17
N ASP A 203 -25.85 -8.70 10.01
CA ASP A 203 -24.69 -9.54 9.73
C ASP A 203 -23.54 -8.69 9.17
N PRO A 204 -22.41 -8.53 9.89
CA PRO A 204 -21.26 -7.74 9.43
C PRO A 204 -20.77 -8.16 8.05
N ALA A 205 -20.78 -9.47 7.74
CA ALA A 205 -20.25 -9.98 6.49
C ALA A 205 -21.17 -9.63 5.31
N VAL A 206 -22.49 -9.56 5.54
CA VAL A 206 -23.45 -9.06 4.54
C VAL A 206 -23.36 -7.54 4.39
N VAL A 207 -23.09 -6.79 5.46
CA VAL A 207 -22.85 -5.34 5.39
C VAL A 207 -21.60 -5.03 4.55
N ILE A 208 -20.54 -5.85 4.65
CA ILE A 208 -19.36 -5.76 3.75
C ILE A 208 -19.78 -5.99 2.30
N LEU A 209 -20.52 -7.08 2.01
CA LEU A 209 -21.03 -7.36 0.66
C LEU A 209 -21.87 -6.21 0.10
N ILE A 210 -22.76 -5.62 0.91
CA ILE A 210 -23.56 -4.46 0.53
C ILE A 210 -22.66 -3.28 0.13
N SER A 211 -21.67 -2.94 0.97
CA SER A 211 -20.76 -1.82 0.66
C SER A 211 -19.93 -2.08 -0.61
N GLU A 212 -19.46 -3.32 -0.80
CA GLU A 212 -18.71 -3.74 -1.99
C GLU A 212 -19.56 -3.66 -3.26
N LEU A 213 -20.84 -4.07 -3.19
CA LEU A 213 -21.80 -3.92 -4.28
C LEU A 213 -22.03 -2.45 -4.62
N MET A 214 -22.22 -1.61 -3.60
CA MET A 214 -22.49 -0.19 -3.79
C MET A 214 -21.29 0.55 -4.42
N VAL A 215 -20.06 0.26 -4.00
CA VAL A 215 -18.85 0.80 -4.64
C VAL A 215 -18.70 0.25 -6.06
N SER A 216 -18.75 -1.07 -6.23
CA SER A 216 -18.46 -1.72 -7.52
C SER A 216 -19.42 -1.30 -8.64
N TYR A 217 -20.69 -1.01 -8.30
CA TYR A 217 -21.71 -0.59 -9.26
C TYR A 217 -22.09 0.90 -9.15
N ALA A 218 -21.26 1.71 -8.47
CA ALA A 218 -21.46 3.15 -8.34
C ALA A 218 -22.88 3.54 -7.89
N ILE A 219 -23.44 2.83 -6.90
CA ILE A 219 -24.82 3.04 -6.42
C ILE A 219 -24.87 4.33 -5.59
N ALA A 220 -25.22 5.44 -6.23
CA ALA A 220 -25.27 6.77 -5.64
C ALA A 220 -26.58 7.04 -4.87
N ASN A 221 -26.82 6.25 -3.81
CA ASN A 221 -27.95 6.45 -2.91
C ASN A 221 -27.48 6.93 -1.53
N ASP A 222 -27.47 8.24 -1.32
CA ASP A 222 -26.94 8.86 -0.08
C ASP A 222 -27.66 8.36 1.18
N SER A 223 -28.98 8.18 1.11
CA SER A 223 -29.76 7.70 2.25
C SER A 223 -29.42 6.27 2.65
N LEU A 224 -29.11 5.42 1.67
CA LEU A 224 -28.70 4.04 1.90
C LEU A 224 -27.26 3.99 2.39
N TRP A 225 -26.35 4.79 1.80
CA TRP A 225 -24.98 4.93 2.28
C TRP A 225 -24.93 5.34 3.75
N HIS A 226 -25.70 6.37 4.13
CA HIS A 226 -25.74 6.82 5.53
C HIS A 226 -26.15 5.69 6.48
N ARG A 227 -27.18 4.90 6.12
CA ARG A 227 -27.62 3.75 6.93
C ARG A 227 -26.55 2.66 7.02
N VAL A 228 -25.89 2.33 5.91
CA VAL A 228 -24.80 1.33 5.86
C VAL A 228 -23.64 1.77 6.75
N LEU A 229 -23.19 3.02 6.63
CA LEU A 229 -22.09 3.56 7.42
C LEU A 229 -22.43 3.62 8.92
N GLN A 230 -23.63 4.09 9.25
CA GLN A 230 -24.11 4.09 10.63
C GLN A 230 -24.15 2.68 11.23
N GLN A 231 -24.58 1.69 10.45
CA GLN A 231 -24.63 0.31 10.88
C GLN A 231 -23.24 -0.29 11.07
N MET A 232 -22.30 0.00 10.16
CA MET A 232 -20.90 -0.39 10.34
C MET A 232 -20.30 0.16 11.64
N VAL A 233 -20.61 1.42 12.00
CA VAL A 233 -20.22 1.98 13.31
C VAL A 233 -20.87 1.21 14.46
N SER A 234 -22.17 0.91 14.38
CA SER A 234 -22.88 0.15 15.42
C SER A 234 -22.33 -1.27 15.63
N LEU A 235 -21.80 -1.87 14.57
CA LEU A 235 -21.16 -3.20 14.58
C LEU A 235 -19.65 -3.11 14.86
N ALA A 236 -19.12 -1.93 15.17
CA ALA A 236 -17.70 -1.65 15.40
C ALA A 236 -16.78 -2.10 14.24
N MET A 237 -17.26 -2.01 12.99
CA MET A 237 -16.54 -2.41 11.77
C MET A 237 -15.58 -1.32 11.29
N PHE A 238 -14.82 -0.71 12.21
CA PHE A 238 -13.88 0.37 11.90
C PHE A 238 -12.79 -0.02 10.89
N PRO A 239 -12.25 -1.27 10.88
CA PRO A 239 -11.34 -1.69 9.82
C PRO A 239 -11.95 -1.55 8.42
N THR A 240 -13.15 -2.10 8.22
CA THR A 240 -13.85 -1.98 6.94
C THR A 240 -14.17 -0.53 6.60
N LEU A 241 -14.67 0.26 7.56
CA LEU A 241 -14.97 1.68 7.36
C LEU A 241 -13.74 2.47 6.91
N PHE A 242 -12.59 2.23 7.52
CA PHE A 242 -11.33 2.90 7.20
C PHE A 242 -10.96 2.73 5.73
N HIS A 243 -11.01 1.50 5.22
CA HIS A 243 -10.73 1.22 3.80
C HIS A 243 -11.82 1.74 2.85
N LEU A 244 -13.04 1.92 3.35
CA LEU A 244 -14.16 2.45 2.58
C LEU A 244 -14.11 3.98 2.42
N LEU A 245 -13.37 4.71 3.29
CA LEU A 245 -13.29 6.17 3.21
C LEU A 245 -12.73 6.66 1.87
N ARG A 246 -11.66 6.02 1.36
CA ARG A 246 -11.02 6.39 0.08
C ARG A 246 -11.97 6.28 -1.11
N PRO A 247 -12.65 5.14 -1.37
CA PRO A 247 -13.62 5.05 -2.47
C PRO A 247 -14.81 5.99 -2.25
N LEU A 248 -15.28 6.21 -1.02
CA LEU A 248 -16.37 7.15 -0.75
C LEU A 248 -16.02 8.58 -1.12
N ILE A 249 -14.86 9.08 -0.69
CA ILE A 249 -14.38 10.43 -1.05
C ILE A 249 -14.27 10.59 -2.57
N ARG A 250 -13.76 9.57 -3.27
CA ARG A 250 -13.47 9.65 -4.71
C ARG A 250 -14.72 9.50 -5.59
N GLN A 251 -15.65 8.62 -5.23
CA GLN A 251 -16.75 8.22 -6.09
C GLN A 251 -18.10 8.80 -5.65
N PHE A 252 -18.26 9.15 -4.38
CA PHE A 252 -19.56 9.52 -3.81
C PHE A 252 -19.48 10.85 -3.02
N PRO A 253 -19.19 11.98 -3.70
CA PRO A 253 -18.99 13.27 -3.04
C PRO A 253 -20.26 13.82 -2.34
N SER A 254 -21.45 13.30 -2.66
CA SER A 254 -22.72 13.68 -2.03
C SER A 254 -22.96 13.01 -0.67
N VAL A 255 -22.26 11.91 -0.37
CA VAL A 255 -22.46 11.18 0.89
C VAL A 255 -21.85 11.98 2.04
N ASP A 256 -22.66 12.27 3.06
CA ASP A 256 -22.19 12.94 4.26
C ASP A 256 -21.34 11.99 5.12
N LEU A 257 -20.01 12.10 4.97
CA LEU A 257 -19.05 11.30 5.75
C LEU A 257 -18.70 11.92 7.10
N LYS A 258 -19.08 13.20 7.35
CA LYS A 258 -18.67 13.93 8.55
C LYS A 258 -18.97 13.20 9.86
N PRO A 259 -20.12 12.52 10.04
CA PRO A 259 -20.42 11.80 11.29
C PRO A 259 -19.51 10.61 11.58
N PHE A 260 -18.85 10.06 10.56
CA PHE A 260 -18.11 8.80 10.64
C PHE A 260 -16.60 8.98 10.50
N PHE A 261 -16.17 10.02 9.78
CA PHE A 261 -14.81 10.21 9.31
C PHE A 261 -13.79 10.32 10.44
N GLU A 262 -14.01 11.24 11.38
CA GLU A 262 -13.04 11.50 12.45
C GLU A 262 -12.84 10.26 13.33
N GLN A 263 -13.93 9.61 13.77
CA GLN A 263 -13.84 8.40 14.58
C GLN A 263 -13.12 7.28 13.83
N THR A 264 -13.39 7.13 12.54
CA THR A 264 -12.79 6.07 11.70
C THR A 264 -11.28 6.28 11.53
N ILE A 265 -10.82 7.52 11.32
CA ILE A 265 -9.38 7.83 11.19
C ILE A 265 -8.64 7.71 12.51
N ARG A 266 -9.28 8.07 13.63
CA ARG A 266 -8.68 7.96 14.96
C ARG A 266 -8.59 6.51 15.43
N TRP A 267 -9.49 5.65 14.96
CA TRP A 267 -9.59 4.27 15.44
C TRP A 267 -8.28 3.46 15.32
N PRO A 268 -7.57 3.43 14.17
CA PRO A 268 -6.28 2.75 14.07
C PRO A 268 -5.30 3.21 15.15
N LEU A 269 -5.16 4.53 15.35
CA LEU A 269 -4.22 5.13 16.29
C LEU A 269 -4.56 4.82 17.76
N GLN A 270 -5.85 4.59 18.06
CA GLN A 270 -6.32 4.23 19.39
C GLN A 270 -6.24 2.72 19.68
N HIS A 271 -6.20 1.89 18.63
CA HIS A 271 -6.26 0.43 18.71
C HIS A 271 -5.04 -0.22 18.04
N MET A 272 -3.88 0.39 18.25
CA MET A 272 -2.62 -0.18 17.79
C MET A 272 -2.25 -1.41 18.62
N ASP A 273 -1.96 -2.51 17.92
CA ASP A 273 -1.40 -3.71 18.53
C ASP A 273 0.14 -3.61 18.57
N LYS A 274 0.78 -4.33 19.47
CA LYS A 274 2.25 -4.30 19.63
C LYS A 274 2.98 -5.15 18.59
N ASP A 275 2.28 -6.11 17.99
CA ASP A 275 2.86 -7.12 17.09
C ASP A 275 2.60 -6.84 15.60
N ILE A 276 2.55 -5.56 15.20
CA ILE A 276 2.27 -5.16 13.81
C ILE A 276 3.58 -5.13 13.01
N VAL A 277 3.53 -5.66 11.78
CA VAL A 277 4.63 -5.55 10.81
C VAL A 277 4.88 -4.08 10.46
N PRO A 278 6.12 -3.55 10.58
CA PRO A 278 6.41 -2.13 10.34
C PRO A 278 5.93 -1.58 8.99
N ALA A 279 6.03 -2.37 7.91
CA ALA A 279 5.55 -1.99 6.59
C ALA A 279 4.04 -1.70 6.57
N ASN A 280 3.25 -2.48 7.31
CA ASN A 280 1.81 -2.25 7.41
C ASN A 280 1.50 -0.97 8.19
N VAL A 281 2.32 -0.64 9.21
CA VAL A 281 2.17 0.62 9.95
C VAL A 281 2.35 1.79 8.99
N GLU A 282 3.41 1.77 8.18
CA GLU A 282 3.71 2.82 7.22
C GLU A 282 2.56 3.04 6.24
N CYS A 283 2.07 1.98 5.58
CA CYS A 283 0.96 2.08 4.63
C CYS A 283 -0.32 2.68 5.25
N ILE A 284 -0.64 2.33 6.50
CA ILE A 284 -1.83 2.87 7.17
C ILE A 284 -1.62 4.33 7.58
N LEU A 285 -0.42 4.73 7.99
CA LEU A 285 -0.11 6.12 8.29
C LEU A 285 -0.14 7.01 7.04
N GLU A 286 0.38 6.52 5.91
CA GLU A 286 0.24 7.15 4.59
C GLU A 286 -1.23 7.32 4.20
N GLU A 287 -2.06 6.29 4.44
CA GLU A 287 -3.50 6.35 4.18
C GLU A 287 -4.17 7.42 5.06
N ILE A 288 -3.83 7.52 6.34
CA ILE A 288 -4.36 8.57 7.23
C ILE A 288 -4.03 9.96 6.69
N VAL A 289 -2.76 10.20 6.32
CA VAL A 289 -2.34 11.49 5.73
C VAL A 289 -3.10 11.78 4.45
N PHE A 290 -3.22 10.79 3.56
CA PHE A 290 -3.98 10.92 2.32
C PHE A 290 -5.45 11.29 2.59
N LEU A 291 -6.11 10.60 3.53
CA LEU A 291 -7.50 10.86 3.88
C LEU A 291 -7.70 12.28 4.43
N ILE A 292 -6.78 12.77 5.29
CA ILE A 292 -6.82 14.14 5.79
C ILE A 292 -6.69 15.14 4.62
N GLN A 293 -5.72 14.94 3.72
CA GLN A 293 -5.46 15.84 2.59
C GLN A 293 -6.61 15.85 1.56
N GLN A 294 -7.35 14.75 1.43
CA GLN A 294 -8.49 14.63 0.52
C GLN A 294 -9.84 14.88 1.20
N CYS A 295 -9.85 15.30 2.47
CA CYS A 295 -11.08 15.47 3.24
C CYS A 295 -11.94 16.62 2.69
N PRO A 296 -13.17 16.37 2.20
CA PRO A 296 -14.00 17.41 1.59
C PRO A 296 -14.54 18.44 2.61
N PHE A 297 -14.43 18.15 3.91
CA PHE A 297 -14.88 19.02 5.01
C PHE A 297 -13.75 19.28 6.02
N ILE A 298 -12.51 19.39 5.52
CA ILE A 298 -11.28 19.59 6.32
C ILE A 298 -11.38 20.71 7.37
N GLN A 299 -12.13 21.77 7.08
CA GLN A 299 -12.38 22.90 8.00
C GLN A 299 -13.07 22.48 9.32
N SER A 300 -13.79 21.36 9.31
CA SER A 300 -14.51 20.84 10.48
C SER A 300 -13.89 19.58 11.09
N LEU A 301 -12.85 19.03 10.47
CA LEU A 301 -12.13 17.88 10.99
C LEU A 301 -11.21 18.32 12.12
N ASN A 302 -11.26 17.66 13.27
CA ASN A 302 -10.31 17.92 14.34
C ASN A 302 -8.94 17.27 14.04
N VAL A 303 -8.18 17.88 13.13
CA VAL A 303 -6.83 17.44 12.76
C VAL A 303 -5.87 17.54 13.95
N VAL A 304 -6.09 18.50 14.86
CA VAL A 304 -5.25 18.70 16.05
C VAL A 304 -5.25 17.45 16.94
N ASP A 305 -6.43 16.89 17.23
CA ASP A 305 -6.54 15.64 18.01
C ASP A 305 -5.81 14.47 17.33
N ILE A 306 -5.92 14.37 16.00
CA ILE A 306 -5.24 13.30 15.23
C ILE A 306 -3.71 13.46 15.34
N VAL A 307 -3.21 14.69 15.18
CA VAL A 307 -1.78 15.01 15.32
C VAL A 307 -1.30 14.73 16.74
N GLN A 308 -2.09 15.01 17.77
CA GLN A 308 -1.75 14.70 19.15
C GLN A 308 -1.66 13.19 19.42
N LEU A 309 -2.55 12.39 18.82
CA LEU A 309 -2.46 10.92 18.88
C LEU A 309 -1.17 10.42 18.23
N LEU A 310 -0.84 10.92 17.03
CA LEU A 310 0.41 10.58 16.34
C LEU A 310 1.64 11.02 17.15
N HIS A 311 1.60 12.21 17.75
CA HIS A 311 2.65 12.69 18.64
C HIS A 311 2.86 11.78 19.85
N THR A 312 1.77 11.35 20.49
CA THR A 312 1.84 10.41 21.62
C THR A 312 2.52 9.11 21.19
N MET A 313 2.18 8.58 20.02
CA MET A 313 2.82 7.38 19.46
C MET A 313 4.29 7.60 19.07
N SER A 314 4.66 8.83 18.67
CA SER A 314 6.05 9.18 18.31
C SER A 314 7.04 9.04 19.46
N THR A 315 6.56 9.07 20.71
CA THR A 315 7.39 8.82 21.90
C THR A 315 7.87 7.37 21.99
N GLN A 316 7.16 6.44 21.35
CA GLN A 316 7.47 5.01 21.31
C GLN A 316 8.09 4.61 19.96
N PHE A 317 7.62 5.22 18.87
CA PHE A 317 8.02 4.90 17.51
C PHE A 317 8.31 6.18 16.72
N GLU A 318 9.59 6.48 16.50
CA GLU A 318 10.04 7.75 15.92
C GLU A 318 9.36 8.09 14.57
N MET A 319 9.07 7.08 13.73
CA MET A 319 8.44 7.26 12.41
C MET A 319 7.13 8.06 12.46
N PHE A 320 6.37 7.99 13.56
CA PHE A 320 5.09 8.70 13.70
C PHE A 320 5.25 10.22 13.71
N SER A 321 6.43 10.74 14.06
CA SER A 321 6.71 12.18 14.05
C SER A 321 6.56 12.76 12.64
N GLN A 322 7.00 12.04 11.61
CA GLN A 322 6.88 12.45 10.22
C GLN A 322 5.40 12.56 9.80
N TYR A 323 4.60 11.55 10.13
CA TYR A 323 3.16 11.53 9.82
C TYR A 323 2.35 12.54 10.63
N ALA A 324 2.77 12.84 11.87
CA ALA A 324 2.18 13.92 12.66
C ALA A 324 2.39 15.28 11.98
N VAL A 325 3.60 15.54 11.47
CA VAL A 325 3.92 16.76 10.71
C VAL A 325 3.11 16.83 9.42
N GLN A 326 3.12 15.78 8.60
CA GLN A 326 2.36 15.73 7.35
C GLN A 326 0.86 15.95 7.57
N SER A 327 0.30 15.39 8.64
CA SER A 327 -1.09 15.59 9.05
C SER A 327 -1.36 17.03 9.49
N ALA A 328 -0.45 17.64 10.26
CA ALA A 328 -0.56 19.03 10.68
C ALA A 328 -0.56 20.01 9.48
N PHE A 329 0.18 19.71 8.42
CA PHE A 329 0.12 20.47 7.18
C PHE A 329 -1.22 20.36 6.43
N GLY A 330 -2.06 19.39 6.78
CA GLY A 330 -3.46 19.33 6.35
C GLY A 330 -4.36 20.41 6.97
N ILE A 331 -3.92 21.12 8.01
CA ILE A 331 -4.70 22.22 8.63
C ILE A 331 -4.73 23.42 7.67
N PRO A 332 -5.91 23.87 7.20
CA PRO A 332 -6.02 24.96 6.23
C PRO A 332 -5.61 26.33 6.79
N GLN A 333 -5.92 26.58 8.07
CA GLN A 333 -5.63 27.85 8.71
C GLN A 333 -4.15 27.94 9.10
N VAL A 334 -3.38 28.78 8.38
CA VAL A 334 -1.93 28.96 8.58
C VAL A 334 -1.59 29.23 10.05
N ALA A 335 -2.27 30.17 10.72
CA ALA A 335 -1.99 30.50 12.11
C ALA A 335 -2.19 29.32 13.09
N ALA A 336 -3.21 28.50 12.87
CA ALA A 336 -3.46 27.31 13.70
C ALA A 336 -2.44 26.21 13.41
N ARG A 337 -2.10 26.02 12.14
CA ARG A 337 -1.05 25.08 11.68
C ARG A 337 0.30 25.43 12.30
N THR A 338 0.75 26.68 12.16
CA THR A 338 2.06 27.11 12.67
C THR A 338 2.12 27.04 14.19
N ALA A 339 1.05 27.43 14.89
CA ALA A 339 0.97 27.29 16.34
C ALA A 339 1.11 25.83 16.80
N LEU A 340 0.45 24.89 16.12
CA LEU A 340 0.56 23.46 16.41
C LEU A 340 1.97 22.92 16.14
N LEU A 341 2.57 23.28 15.00
CA LEU A 341 3.93 22.86 14.64
C LEU A 341 4.97 23.39 15.64
N CYS A 342 4.86 24.65 16.07
CA CYS A 342 5.70 25.19 17.14
C CYS A 342 5.51 24.42 18.46
N HIS A 343 4.26 24.13 18.84
CA HIS A 343 3.98 23.37 20.06
C HIS A 343 4.60 21.96 20.04
N LEU A 344 4.60 21.29 18.88
CA LEU A 344 5.27 20.00 18.72
C LEU A 344 6.79 20.12 18.94
N CYS A 345 7.42 21.15 18.37
CA CYS A 345 8.84 21.43 18.57
C CYS A 345 9.17 21.77 20.04
N ASP A 346 8.31 22.57 20.70
CA ASP A 346 8.48 22.95 22.11
C ASP A 346 8.41 21.73 23.03
N THR A 347 7.58 20.74 22.65
CA THR A 347 7.43 19.48 23.39
C THR A 347 8.58 18.51 23.10
N ASN A 348 9.03 18.46 21.84
CA ASN A 348 10.16 17.64 21.41
C ASN A 348 10.88 18.31 20.23
N HIS A 349 12.08 18.83 20.49
CA HIS A 349 12.89 19.52 19.49
C HIS A 349 13.23 18.65 18.26
N ALA A 350 13.13 17.32 18.33
CA ALA A 350 13.33 16.43 17.18
C ALA A 350 12.36 16.74 16.02
N TYR A 351 11.19 17.32 16.28
CA TYR A 351 10.19 17.67 15.26
C TYR A 351 10.69 18.68 14.22
N VAL A 352 11.76 19.43 14.49
CA VAL A 352 12.38 20.32 13.50
C VAL A 352 12.86 19.58 12.25
N VAL A 353 13.27 18.32 12.40
CA VAL A 353 13.78 17.48 11.31
C VAL A 353 12.66 17.10 10.33
N PRO A 354 11.56 16.43 10.75
CA PRO A 354 10.46 16.10 9.86
C PRO A 354 9.72 17.34 9.31
N ILE A 355 9.68 18.46 10.06
CA ILE A 355 9.14 19.73 9.54
C ILE A 355 10.00 20.25 8.39
N PHE A 356 11.32 20.31 8.58
CA PHE A 356 12.20 20.77 7.52
C PHE A 356 12.20 19.82 6.32
N GLU A 357 12.19 18.51 6.54
CA GLU A 357 12.06 17.51 5.47
C GLU A 357 10.80 17.75 4.64
N TYR A 358 9.64 17.90 5.30
CA TYR A 358 8.38 18.14 4.60
C TYR A 358 8.43 19.43 3.76
N LEU A 359 8.87 20.55 4.37
CA LEU A 359 9.03 21.83 3.69
C LEU A 359 10.00 21.73 2.50
N ALA A 360 11.14 21.04 2.68
CA ALA A 360 12.16 20.90 1.65
C ALA A 360 11.73 20.03 0.47
N ASN A 361 10.67 19.23 0.62
CA ASN A 361 10.07 18.42 -0.43
C ASN A 361 8.93 19.14 -1.17
N LEU A 362 8.37 20.22 -0.60
CA LEU A 362 7.48 21.13 -1.29
C LEU A 362 8.32 22.01 -2.24
N SER A 363 8.27 21.72 -3.55
CA SER A 363 9.03 22.46 -4.56
C SER A 363 8.17 23.50 -5.30
N PRO A 364 8.62 24.76 -5.45
CA PRO A 364 9.61 25.42 -4.60
C PRO A 364 9.00 25.74 -3.23
N LEU A 365 9.81 25.73 -2.16
CA LEU A 365 9.40 26.06 -0.79
C LEU A 365 8.43 27.25 -0.79
N ASP A 366 7.14 26.99 -0.55
CA ASP A 366 6.15 28.06 -0.48
C ASP A 366 6.59 29.02 0.64
N VAL A 367 6.95 30.25 0.24
CA VAL A 367 7.66 31.23 1.06
C VAL A 367 6.96 31.46 2.41
N VAL A 368 5.62 31.38 2.42
CA VAL A 368 4.77 31.63 3.60
C VAL A 368 4.95 30.58 4.70
N ASP A 369 5.08 29.29 4.34
CA ASP A 369 5.26 28.21 5.32
C ASP A 369 6.73 28.09 5.76
N ALA A 370 7.65 28.63 4.97
CA ALA A 370 9.07 28.64 5.31
C ALA A 370 9.41 29.78 6.31
N ASP A 371 8.61 30.84 6.35
CA ASP A 371 8.86 32.02 7.19
C ASP A 371 8.73 31.75 8.69
N PHE A 372 7.63 31.12 9.12
CA PHE A 372 7.42 30.80 10.54
C PHE A 372 8.53 29.89 11.06
N PHE A 373 8.94 28.91 10.25
CA PHE A 373 9.93 27.92 10.65
C PHE A 373 11.29 28.57 10.87
N ALA A 374 11.73 29.49 10.00
CA ALA A 374 12.96 30.24 10.26
C ALA A 374 12.87 31.11 11.52
N SER A 375 11.75 31.82 11.73
CA SER A 375 11.56 32.61 12.95
C SER A 375 11.61 31.74 14.21
N TYR A 376 11.05 30.54 14.15
CA TYR A 376 11.12 29.55 15.23
C TYR A 376 12.56 29.10 15.49
N ILE A 377 13.30 28.67 14.46
CA ILE A 377 14.66 28.17 14.65
C ILE A 377 15.60 29.26 15.18
N VAL A 378 15.47 30.51 14.72
CA VAL A 378 16.27 31.65 15.23
C VAL A 378 16.06 31.90 16.72
N SER A 379 14.84 31.69 17.21
CA SER A 379 14.51 31.90 18.62
C SER A 379 14.83 30.69 19.50
N HIS A 380 15.19 29.54 18.93
CA HIS A 380 15.38 28.27 19.66
C HIS A 380 16.71 27.60 19.28
N PRO A 381 17.83 27.93 19.99
CA PRO A 381 19.16 27.39 19.67
C PRO A 381 19.26 25.86 19.72
N GLN A 382 18.50 25.20 20.59
CA GLN A 382 18.48 23.74 20.68
C GLN A 382 17.86 23.09 19.44
N ALA A 383 16.73 23.62 18.98
CA ALA A 383 16.08 23.24 17.73
C ALA A 383 17.01 23.43 16.52
N GLN A 384 17.74 24.54 16.48
CA GLN A 384 18.75 24.78 15.44
C GLN A 384 19.84 23.71 15.47
N GLN A 385 20.39 23.40 16.66
CA GLN A 385 21.42 22.39 16.81
C GLN A 385 20.94 21.01 16.34
N THR A 386 19.73 20.60 16.73
CA THR A 386 19.12 19.32 16.31
C THR A 386 19.00 19.23 14.78
N LEU A 387 18.47 20.27 14.15
CA LEU A 387 18.28 20.29 12.68
C LEU A 387 19.62 20.22 11.94
N VAL A 388 20.60 20.96 12.44
CA VAL A 388 21.93 21.04 11.86
C VAL A 388 22.70 19.72 12.00
N GLN A 389 22.51 18.98 13.09
CA GLN A 389 23.11 17.66 13.31
C GLN A 389 22.41 16.54 12.52
N SER A 390 21.24 16.82 11.94
CA SER A 390 20.49 15.85 11.13
C SER A 390 21.06 15.68 9.71
N VAL A 391 20.57 14.67 9.00
CA VAL A 391 20.87 14.45 7.57
C VAL A 391 20.48 15.64 6.67
N TYR A 392 19.60 16.52 7.15
CA TYR A 392 19.15 17.71 6.42
C TYR A 392 19.95 18.97 6.75
N GLY A 393 20.95 18.90 7.64
CA GLY A 393 21.69 20.07 8.12
C GLY A 393 22.33 20.90 7.00
N GLN A 394 22.93 20.24 6.00
CA GLN A 394 23.50 20.94 4.83
C GLN A 394 22.43 21.69 4.04
N ARG A 395 21.33 21.01 3.68
CA ARG A 395 20.21 21.60 2.93
C ARG A 395 19.59 22.77 3.69
N TYR A 396 19.50 22.68 5.01
CA TYR A 396 19.04 23.75 5.88
C TYR A 396 19.98 24.97 5.85
N CYS A 397 21.29 24.77 5.98
CA CYS A 397 22.26 25.86 5.89
C CYS A 397 22.21 26.58 4.55
N GLU A 398 22.12 25.82 3.44
CA GLU A 398 21.95 26.39 2.10
C GLU A 398 20.64 27.18 1.96
N TRP A 399 19.56 26.68 2.55
CA TRP A 399 18.26 27.35 2.54
C TRP A 399 18.29 28.68 3.30
N ILE A 400 18.85 28.71 4.51
CA ILE A 400 19.00 29.96 5.28
C ILE A 400 19.91 30.95 4.58
N ALA A 401 21.03 30.51 4.00
CA ALA A 401 21.98 31.39 3.32
C ALA A 401 21.37 32.14 2.12
N ARG A 402 20.26 31.63 1.55
CA ARG A 402 19.55 32.25 0.43
C ARG A 402 18.50 33.28 0.86
N ARG A 403 18.20 33.41 2.17
CA ARG A 403 17.14 34.31 2.65
C ARG A 403 17.68 35.73 2.89
N PRO A 404 16.99 36.76 2.40
CA PRO A 404 17.39 38.15 2.63
C PRO A 404 17.12 38.54 4.09
N ASP A 405 18.18 38.99 4.77
CA ASP A 405 18.21 39.75 6.02
C ASP A 405 17.52 39.10 7.24
N THR A 406 18.24 38.24 7.97
CA THR A 406 17.89 37.86 9.35
C THR A 406 19.14 37.52 10.16
N SER A 407 19.07 37.73 11.48
CA SER A 407 20.02 37.21 12.48
C SER A 407 20.23 35.67 12.40
N ALA A 408 19.42 34.96 11.62
CA ALA A 408 19.59 33.56 11.25
C ALA A 408 20.86 33.30 10.43
N MET A 409 21.24 34.25 9.57
CA MET A 409 22.44 34.15 8.73
C MET A 409 23.71 34.17 9.58
N ASP A 410 23.78 35.03 10.61
CA ASP A 410 24.92 35.10 11.53
C ASP A 410 25.09 33.79 12.34
N HIS A 411 23.98 33.14 12.73
CA HIS A 411 24.02 31.87 13.46
C HIS A 411 24.36 30.68 12.54
N ALA A 412 23.85 30.66 11.30
CA ALA A 412 24.23 29.65 10.30
C ALA A 412 25.71 29.78 9.91
N LEU A 413 26.22 31.01 9.75
CA LEU A 413 27.63 31.30 9.51
C LEU A 413 28.51 30.91 10.71
N ALA A 414 28.07 31.17 11.95
CA ALA A 414 28.78 30.75 13.15
C ALA A 414 28.90 29.22 13.26
N PHE A 415 27.87 28.46 12.87
CA PHE A 415 27.94 27.00 12.82
C PHE A 415 28.84 26.49 11.69
N LEU A 416 28.72 27.02 10.46
CA LEU A 416 29.65 26.67 9.38
C LEU A 416 31.09 26.91 9.82
N TYR A 417 31.36 28.01 10.52
CA TYR A 417 32.66 28.31 11.07
C TYR A 417 33.13 27.31 12.13
N VAL A 418 32.25 26.83 13.03
CA VAL A 418 32.56 25.83 14.08
C VAL A 418 32.66 24.41 13.53
N PHE A 419 31.79 24.00 12.61
CA PHE A 419 31.78 22.67 12.01
C PHE A 419 33.00 22.45 11.11
N PHE A 420 33.35 23.45 10.28
CA PHE A 420 34.59 23.42 9.52
C PHE A 420 35.84 23.57 10.42
N LYS A 421 35.78 24.34 11.52
CA LYS A 421 36.88 24.33 12.53
C LYS A 421 37.05 22.97 13.19
N GLY A 422 35.96 22.29 13.54
CA GLY A 422 35.96 20.96 14.13
C GLY A 422 36.58 19.94 13.19
N PHE A 423 36.18 19.96 11.92
CA PHE A 423 36.75 19.11 10.86
C PHE A 423 38.26 19.34 10.65
N ILE A 424 38.71 20.60 10.70
CA ILE A 424 40.13 20.97 10.60
C ILE A 424 40.92 20.57 11.85
N LEU A 425 40.28 20.50 13.03
CA LEU A 425 40.94 20.20 14.31
C LEU A 425 40.94 18.70 14.67
N THR A 426 39.99 17.89 14.18
CA THR A 426 39.92 16.45 14.50
C THR A 426 40.53 15.51 13.46
N GLY A 427 41.06 16.02 12.34
CA GLY A 427 41.89 15.23 11.42
C GLY A 427 41.25 13.92 10.93
N ALA A 428 39.93 13.91 10.73
CA ALA A 428 39.27 12.76 10.12
C ALA A 428 39.41 12.86 8.60
N CYS A 429 40.29 12.04 8.03
CA CYS A 429 40.43 11.88 6.59
C CYS A 429 39.08 11.48 5.99
N LEU A 430 38.52 12.34 5.15
CA LEU A 430 37.53 11.92 4.16
C LEU A 430 38.28 11.01 3.17
N ASN A 431 37.79 9.78 2.99
CA ASN A 431 38.12 9.01 1.81
C ASN A 431 37.75 9.87 0.59
N ASP A 432 38.73 10.06 -0.29
CA ASP A 432 38.63 10.77 -1.55
C ASP A 432 37.47 10.21 -2.38
N ASP A 433 36.31 10.89 -2.38
CA ASP A 433 35.29 10.79 -3.46
C ASP A 433 34.14 11.81 -3.30
N VAL A 434 34.42 13.03 -2.80
CA VAL A 434 33.49 14.16 -2.96
C VAL A 434 34.23 15.34 -3.58
N VAL A 435 34.02 15.46 -4.89
CA VAL A 435 34.49 16.55 -5.74
C VAL A 435 33.98 17.88 -5.20
N VAL A 436 34.90 18.71 -4.72
CA VAL A 436 34.66 20.12 -4.40
C VAL A 436 34.47 20.88 -5.71
N ALA A 437 33.22 21.17 -6.08
CA ALA A 437 32.92 22.11 -7.16
C ALA A 437 33.28 23.54 -6.71
N GLY A 438 34.20 24.14 -7.44
CA GLY A 438 34.97 25.32 -7.04
C GLY A 438 34.19 26.61 -6.87
N TRP A 439 34.57 27.35 -5.83
CA TRP A 439 34.36 28.78 -5.72
C TRP A 439 35.45 29.50 -6.53
N ASN A 440 35.10 30.04 -7.70
CA ASN A 440 36.00 30.95 -8.42
C ASN A 440 35.97 32.33 -7.74
N THR A 441 36.95 32.57 -6.89
CA THR A 441 37.31 33.91 -6.42
C THR A 441 37.94 34.69 -7.55
N ALA A 442 37.26 35.74 -8.00
CA ALA A 442 37.84 36.75 -8.87
C ALA A 442 38.97 37.48 -8.13
N GLY A 443 40.19 37.30 -8.61
CA GLY A 443 41.39 38.00 -8.16
C GLY A 443 42.01 38.77 -9.32
N SER A 444 41.97 40.09 -9.21
CA SER A 444 42.55 41.09 -10.09
C SER A 444 44.04 40.90 -10.39
N THR A 445 44.48 41.20 -11.61
CA THR A 445 45.70 42.01 -11.85
C THR A 445 45.77 42.59 -13.27
N THR A 446 45.85 43.93 -13.33
CA THR A 446 46.50 44.84 -14.30
C THR A 446 47.43 44.19 -15.36
N ARG A 447 47.58 44.65 -16.62
CA ARG A 447 47.92 46.02 -17.07
C ARG A 447 48.08 46.08 -18.61
N THR A 448 47.90 47.29 -19.17
CA THR A 448 48.53 47.93 -20.36
C THR A 448 48.08 47.65 -21.81
N THR A 449 47.76 48.81 -22.44
CA THR A 449 47.56 49.20 -23.85
C THR A 449 46.36 48.65 -24.60
#